data_AF-A0A842W6C7-F1
#
_entry.id   AF-A0A842W6C7-F1
#
_cell.length_a   1.000
_cell.length_b   1.000
_cell.length_c   1.000
_cell.angle_alpha   90.00
_cell.angle_beta   90.00
_cell.angle_gamma   90.00
#
_symmetry.space_group_name_H-M   'P 1'
#
loop_
_entity.id
_entity.type
_entity.pdbx_description
1 polymer ?
#
loop_
_entity_poly.entity_id
_entity_poly.type
_entity_poly.pdbx_seq_one_letter_code
_entity_poly.pdbx_strand_id
1 'polypeptide(L)'
;MEIEKQKKIVNYFLKKEIFLSQGFLDSLTDDFEPSDFYSLLFKKLKSRNFLMLTSDVKKMVDQDAPLDMNWVDFDNARVSFEKGKNKEVYFKFVDFLHSEDVDNKPESQNIKIINSYEEESKKRDIQDFVSYFNVRYKALEKILRSRPDLRNLTSITRLNSKQDKDNVSIIGIVKDKKTTSKGGLMLTLEDPTGCIKVYVNNNKPELFNPAQDIVLDEVIGVVGVNGDNIVFANNIIWPEVPLSKELRKAPEEAYAVFLSDVHVGSDHFLGKEFNQFLDWINGNTGNQEQKNIAEKTKYVFIVGDLVDGHGIYPGQEDELVIKDIKKQYEECASLLKKIPQHINLIISPGNHDAMRIAEPQPTLYKDFAGSIWELPNVTMVSNPSTVNIHSSGDFPGFDVLLYHGYSFDYFVANIDSIRNKGGYNRADLIMQFLLQKRHLAPSHTSTLYIPNTSKDPLVIETLPDIFITGHIHKSTIKNYRNITLVCGSCWQSKTPFQEKVGHNPEPARVPILNLQTRKFKLLKFGK
;
A
#
# COMPACT_ATOMS: atom_id res chain seq x y z
N MET A 1 -7.91 18.38 54.35
CA MET A 1 -7.42 19.64 53.75
C MET A 1 -7.96 20.88 54.44
N GLU A 2 -7.06 21.77 54.85
CA GLU A 2 -7.41 23.08 55.43
C GLU A 2 -8.14 23.97 54.40
N ILE A 3 -9.13 24.72 54.88
CA ILE A 3 -9.96 25.64 54.06
C ILE A 3 -9.09 26.66 53.29
N GLU A 4 -7.97 27.08 53.88
CA GLU A 4 -7.05 28.03 53.26
C GLU A 4 -6.31 27.42 52.05
N LYS A 5 -5.98 26.12 52.11
CA LYS A 5 -5.40 25.38 50.97
C LYS A 5 -6.43 25.20 49.86
N GLN A 6 -7.68 24.86 50.18
CA GLN A 6 -8.77 24.77 49.19
C GLN A 6 -8.96 26.10 48.44
N LYS A 7 -8.94 27.25 49.15
CA LYS A 7 -9.04 28.57 48.51
C LYS A 7 -7.89 28.84 47.52
N LYS A 8 -6.67 28.43 47.85
CA LYS A 8 -5.51 28.56 46.94
C LYS A 8 -5.69 27.72 45.67
N ILE A 9 -6.20 26.50 45.80
CA ILE A 9 -6.47 25.59 44.67
C ILE A 9 -7.57 26.16 43.77
N VAL A 10 -8.68 26.60 44.34
CA VAL A 10 -9.78 27.24 43.57
C VAL A 10 -9.26 28.45 42.78
N ASN A 11 -8.51 29.34 43.44
CA ASN A 11 -7.95 30.52 42.79
C ASN A 11 -6.95 30.17 41.66
N TYR A 12 -6.22 29.06 41.78
CA TYR A 12 -5.29 28.60 40.76
C TYR A 12 -6.01 28.22 39.45
N PHE A 13 -7.06 27.40 39.54
CA PHE A 13 -7.82 26.94 38.36
C PHE A 13 -8.72 28.04 37.80
N LEU A 14 -9.27 28.92 38.65
CA LEU A 14 -10.08 30.05 38.21
C LEU A 14 -9.29 31.03 37.32
N LYS A 15 -8.01 31.29 37.65
CA LYS A 15 -7.10 32.11 36.80
C LYS A 15 -6.84 31.50 35.42
N LYS A 16 -7.18 30.23 35.23
CA LYS A 16 -7.02 29.48 33.98
C LYS A 16 -8.38 29.17 33.34
N GLU A 17 -9.43 29.85 33.77
CA GLU A 17 -10.81 29.71 33.25
C GLU A 17 -11.42 28.33 33.45
N ILE A 18 -10.95 27.58 34.47
CA ILE A 18 -11.46 26.25 34.83
C ILE A 18 -12.19 26.33 36.18
N PHE A 19 -13.46 25.94 36.19
CA PHE A 19 -14.27 25.85 37.40
C PHE A 19 -14.06 24.49 38.09
N LEU A 20 -14.23 24.44 39.42
CA LEU A 20 -14.12 23.21 40.20
C LEU A 20 -15.49 22.87 40.79
N SER A 21 -15.93 21.62 40.60
CA SER A 21 -17.12 21.10 41.30
C SER A 21 -16.82 20.88 42.79
N GLN A 22 -17.88 20.89 43.61
CA GLN A 22 -17.75 20.54 45.03
C GLN A 22 -17.20 19.11 45.21
N GLY A 23 -17.70 18.15 44.43
CA GLY A 23 -17.20 16.77 44.47
C GLY A 23 -15.71 16.63 44.09
N PHE A 24 -15.19 17.51 43.22
CA PHE A 24 -13.76 17.56 42.94
C PHE A 24 -12.99 18.01 44.19
N LEU A 25 -13.41 19.10 44.83
CA LEU A 25 -12.77 19.61 46.05
C LEU A 25 -12.80 18.59 47.19
N ASP A 26 -13.89 17.85 47.32
CA ASP A 26 -14.05 16.79 48.33
C ASP A 26 -13.14 15.58 48.05
N SER A 27 -12.73 15.38 46.80
CA SER A 27 -11.84 14.29 46.38
C SER A 27 -10.33 14.61 46.46
N LEU A 28 -9.97 15.83 46.90
CA LEU A 28 -8.58 16.28 46.99
C LEU A 28 -7.93 15.83 48.31
N THR A 29 -6.71 15.34 48.19
CA THR A 29 -5.86 14.93 49.31
C THR A 29 -4.92 16.08 49.74
N ASP A 30 -4.35 15.99 50.95
CA ASP A 30 -3.52 17.07 51.51
C ASP A 30 -2.19 17.26 50.77
N ASP A 31 -1.77 16.31 49.95
CA ASP A 31 -0.60 16.31 49.07
C ASP A 31 -0.92 16.77 47.63
N PHE A 32 -2.15 17.16 47.34
CA PHE A 32 -2.53 17.61 46.01
C PHE A 32 -1.81 18.91 45.61
N GLU A 33 -1.06 18.84 44.50
CA GLU A 33 -0.38 19.97 43.88
C GLU A 33 -1.08 20.41 42.57
N PRO A 34 -1.71 21.61 42.53
CA PRO A 34 -2.49 22.08 41.38
C PRO A 34 -1.69 22.18 40.07
N SER A 35 -0.40 22.52 40.13
CA SER A 35 0.46 22.64 38.95
C SER A 35 0.69 21.32 38.25
N ASP A 36 0.86 20.27 39.03
CA ASP A 36 1.25 18.95 38.56
C ASP A 36 0.04 18.28 37.94
N PHE A 37 -1.11 18.36 38.63
CA PHE A 37 -2.38 17.90 38.10
C PHE A 37 -2.77 18.66 36.82
N TYR A 38 -2.60 19.98 36.77
CA TYR A 38 -2.89 20.77 35.57
C TYR A 38 -1.99 20.33 34.40
N SER A 39 -0.69 20.10 34.64
CA SER A 39 0.24 19.65 33.61
C SER A 39 -0.13 18.25 33.10
N LEU A 40 -0.51 17.35 34.00
CA LEU A 40 -0.94 15.99 33.67
C LEU A 40 -2.25 15.99 32.87
N LEU A 41 -3.22 16.81 33.27
CA LEU A 41 -4.50 16.99 32.59
C LEU A 41 -4.31 17.47 31.13
N PHE A 42 -3.51 18.51 30.92
CA PHE A 42 -3.29 19.06 29.57
C PHE A 42 -2.36 18.22 28.69
N LYS A 43 -1.54 17.36 29.27
CA LYS A 43 -0.81 16.34 28.50
C LYS A 43 -1.77 15.32 27.87
N LYS A 44 -2.91 15.06 28.52
CA LYS A 44 -3.89 14.05 28.11
C LYS A 44 -5.06 14.62 27.29
N LEU A 45 -5.40 15.90 27.45
CA LEU A 45 -6.47 16.56 26.68
C LEU A 45 -5.97 17.06 25.32
N LYS A 46 -6.52 16.52 24.23
CA LYS A 46 -6.25 17.00 22.85
C LYS A 46 -6.98 18.32 22.51
N SER A 47 -8.07 18.64 23.19
CA SER A 47 -8.86 19.87 22.96
C SER A 47 -8.84 20.79 24.19
N ARG A 48 -8.92 22.11 23.97
CA ARG A 48 -8.90 23.13 25.05
C ARG A 48 -10.29 23.53 25.54
N ASN A 49 -11.35 22.84 25.11
CA ASN A 49 -12.74 23.22 25.38
C ASN A 49 -13.27 22.56 26.65
N PHE A 50 -12.53 22.68 27.76
CA PHE A 50 -12.89 22.09 29.04
C PHE A 50 -13.09 23.18 30.09
N LEU A 51 -14.29 23.27 30.67
CA LEU A 51 -14.70 24.37 31.54
C LEU A 51 -14.77 23.98 33.03
N MET A 52 -14.89 22.69 33.38
CA MET A 52 -15.19 22.30 34.77
C MET A 52 -14.58 20.97 35.22
N LEU A 53 -13.70 21.00 36.24
CA LEU A 53 -13.14 19.80 36.88
C LEU A 53 -14.11 19.15 37.86
N THR A 54 -14.29 17.84 37.68
CA THR A 54 -15.16 16.99 38.50
C THR A 54 -14.39 15.85 39.13
N SER A 55 -14.95 15.26 40.19
CA SER A 55 -14.38 14.06 40.85
C SER A 55 -14.11 12.93 39.87
N ASP A 56 -14.91 12.82 38.81
CA ASP A 56 -14.80 11.78 37.80
C ASP A 56 -13.59 12.06 36.89
N VAL A 57 -13.40 13.32 36.48
CA VAL A 57 -12.20 13.74 35.72
C VAL A 57 -10.93 13.51 36.54
N LYS A 58 -10.97 13.79 37.85
CA LYS A 58 -9.83 13.49 38.74
C LYS A 58 -9.49 11.99 38.72
N LYS A 59 -10.49 11.13 38.93
CA LYS A 59 -10.31 9.68 38.88
C LYS A 59 -9.75 9.22 37.54
N MET A 60 -10.24 9.76 36.43
CA MET A 60 -9.77 9.41 35.09
C MET A 60 -8.31 9.80 34.87
N VAL A 61 -7.91 10.98 35.33
CA VAL A 61 -6.51 11.44 35.27
C VAL A 61 -5.61 10.56 36.13
N ASP A 62 -6.05 10.23 37.34
CA ASP A 62 -5.34 9.38 38.31
C ASP A 62 -5.22 7.92 37.84
N GLN A 63 -6.21 7.38 37.11
CA GLN A 63 -6.26 6.00 36.58
C GLN A 63 -5.60 5.81 35.22
N ASP A 64 -4.96 6.86 34.68
CA ASP A 64 -4.36 6.85 33.34
C ASP A 64 -5.29 6.51 32.16
N ALA A 65 -6.59 6.82 32.30
CA ALA A 65 -7.57 6.57 31.24
C ALA A 65 -7.37 7.52 30.03
N PRO A 66 -7.62 7.05 28.79
CA PRO A 66 -7.57 7.89 27.60
C PRO A 66 -8.69 8.94 27.60
N LEU A 67 -8.31 10.22 27.55
CA LEU A 67 -9.22 11.39 27.62
C LEU A 67 -9.66 11.90 26.23
N ASP A 68 -9.72 11.01 25.22
CA ASP A 68 -10.08 11.36 23.84
C ASP A 68 -11.61 11.29 23.63
N MET A 69 -12.32 12.31 24.10
CA MET A 69 -13.77 12.43 23.93
C MET A 69 -14.24 13.87 23.75
N ASN A 70 -15.48 14.03 23.28
CA ASN A 70 -16.12 15.33 23.20
C ASN A 70 -16.57 15.79 24.60
N TRP A 71 -15.73 16.60 25.24
CA TRP A 71 -15.94 17.12 26.60
C TRP A 71 -17.22 17.93 26.77
N VAL A 72 -17.65 18.64 25.72
CA VAL A 72 -18.90 19.40 25.74
C VAL A 72 -20.11 18.46 25.85
N ASP A 73 -20.08 17.33 25.13
CA ASP A 73 -21.16 16.33 25.18
C ASP A 73 -21.16 15.57 26.50
N PHE A 74 -19.98 15.29 27.07
CA PHE A 74 -19.85 14.70 28.40
C PHE A 74 -20.44 15.61 29.49
N ASP A 75 -20.08 16.89 29.50
CA ASP A 75 -20.60 17.86 30.46
C ASP A 75 -22.13 18.01 30.33
N ASN A 76 -22.64 18.07 29.10
CA ASN A 76 -24.08 18.12 28.83
C ASN A 76 -24.82 16.86 29.32
N ALA A 77 -24.21 15.68 29.13
CA ALA A 77 -24.75 14.41 29.59
C ALA A 77 -24.79 14.34 31.12
N ARG A 78 -23.74 14.84 31.79
CA ARG A 78 -23.68 14.93 33.26
C ARG A 78 -24.73 15.89 33.83
N VAL A 79 -24.85 17.09 33.29
CA VAL A 79 -25.86 18.07 33.75
C VAL A 79 -27.27 17.49 33.60
N SER A 80 -27.50 16.74 32.52
CA SER A 80 -28.76 16.01 32.33
C SER A 80 -28.97 14.95 33.41
N PHE A 81 -27.92 14.16 33.72
CA PHE A 81 -27.93 13.17 34.78
C PHE A 81 -28.21 13.78 36.17
N GLU A 82 -27.55 14.88 36.53
CA GLU A 82 -27.76 15.61 37.79
C GLU A 82 -29.20 16.17 37.90
N LYS A 83 -29.82 16.53 36.77
CA LYS A 83 -31.24 16.91 36.68
C LYS A 83 -32.20 15.72 36.61
N GLY A 84 -31.71 14.49 36.77
CA GLY A 84 -32.50 13.26 36.78
C GLY A 84 -32.96 12.77 35.40
N LYS A 85 -32.39 13.30 34.30
CA LYS A 85 -32.77 12.98 32.91
C LYS A 85 -31.63 12.25 32.17
N ASN A 86 -31.96 11.42 31.18
CA ASN A 86 -31.00 10.79 30.26
C ASN A 86 -29.79 10.11 30.92
N LYS A 87 -30.02 9.34 31.99
CA LYS A 87 -28.96 8.68 32.78
C LYS A 87 -28.08 7.73 31.94
N GLU A 88 -28.67 7.08 30.94
CA GLU A 88 -27.98 6.12 30.07
C GLU A 88 -26.84 6.73 29.26
N VAL A 89 -26.97 7.99 28.83
CA VAL A 89 -25.94 8.65 28.02
C VAL A 89 -24.70 8.93 28.87
N TYR A 90 -24.90 9.41 30.10
CA TYR A 90 -23.82 9.62 31.05
C TYR A 90 -23.13 8.30 31.43
N PHE A 91 -23.90 7.25 31.72
CA PHE A 91 -23.32 5.94 32.03
C PHE A 91 -22.56 5.34 30.85
N LYS A 92 -22.98 5.53 29.59
CA LYS A 92 -22.20 5.10 28.41
C LYS A 92 -20.85 5.80 28.31
N PHE A 93 -20.77 7.09 28.64
CA PHE A 93 -19.48 7.79 28.70
C PHE A 93 -18.62 7.24 29.84
N VAL A 94 -19.23 6.99 31.00
CA VAL A 94 -18.53 6.42 32.16
C VAL A 94 -18.05 4.98 31.88
N ASP A 95 -18.84 4.15 31.19
CA ASP A 95 -18.49 2.79 30.78
C ASP A 95 -17.38 2.78 29.73
N PHE A 96 -17.41 3.71 28.76
CA PHE A 96 -16.32 3.91 27.81
C PHE A 96 -15.00 4.32 28.50
N LEU A 97 -15.09 4.98 29.65
CA LEU A 97 -13.93 5.44 30.42
C LEU A 97 -13.46 4.42 31.46
N HIS A 98 -14.33 3.51 31.90
CA HIS A 98 -14.04 2.43 32.85
C HIS A 98 -13.88 1.06 32.21
N SER A 99 -13.97 0.95 30.88
CA SER A 99 -13.48 -0.23 30.20
C SER A 99 -11.99 -0.31 30.51
N GLU A 100 -11.63 -1.13 31.50
CA GLU A 100 -10.29 -1.64 31.64
C GLU A 100 -9.92 -2.14 30.24
N ASP A 101 -8.92 -1.50 29.63
CA ASP A 101 -8.05 -2.15 28.68
C ASP A 101 -7.40 -3.31 29.47
N VAL A 102 -8.17 -4.37 29.72
CA VAL A 102 -7.62 -5.69 29.96
C VAL A 102 -6.85 -5.94 28.68
N ASP A 103 -5.53 -5.80 28.78
CA ASP A 103 -4.52 -6.18 27.79
C ASP A 103 -4.63 -7.69 27.47
N ASN A 104 -5.75 -8.06 26.86
CA ASN A 104 -5.83 -9.06 25.82
C ASN A 104 -5.94 -8.33 24.47
N LYS A 105 -5.19 -7.24 24.30
CA LYS A 105 -4.66 -6.97 22.96
C LYS A 105 -3.75 -8.16 22.66
N PRO A 106 -4.05 -9.01 21.66
CA PRO A 106 -3.01 -9.90 21.15
C PRO A 106 -1.79 -9.02 20.91
N GLU A 107 -0.61 -9.45 21.39
CA GLU A 107 0.69 -8.79 21.19
C GLU A 107 0.65 -7.92 19.94
N SER A 108 0.89 -6.61 20.09
CA SER A 108 0.85 -5.61 19.03
C SER A 108 1.14 -6.23 17.67
N GLN A 109 0.10 -6.39 16.86
CA GLN A 109 0.17 -7.08 15.58
C GLN A 109 1.34 -6.49 14.78
N ASN A 110 2.34 -7.33 14.44
CA ASN A 110 3.60 -6.94 13.80
C ASN A 110 3.40 -6.51 12.34
N ILE A 111 2.60 -5.47 12.10
CA ILE A 111 2.35 -4.83 10.81
C ILE A 111 2.54 -3.33 10.98
N LYS A 112 3.46 -2.77 10.20
CA LYS A 112 3.70 -1.34 10.13
C LYS A 112 3.43 -0.85 8.71
N ILE A 113 2.48 0.05 8.54
CA ILE A 113 2.26 0.71 7.25
C ILE A 113 3.45 1.66 7.00
N ILE A 114 4.22 1.40 5.95
CA ILE A 114 5.38 2.21 5.56
C ILE A 114 4.96 3.30 4.59
N ASN A 115 4.12 2.94 3.62
CA ASN A 115 3.58 3.87 2.63
C ASN A 115 2.17 3.43 2.26
N SER A 116 1.18 4.26 2.59
CA SER A 116 -0.19 4.14 2.08
C SER A 116 -0.61 5.52 1.63
N TYR A 117 -1.07 5.62 0.39
CA TYR A 117 -1.46 6.87 -0.22
C TYR A 117 -2.76 7.38 0.41
N GLU A 118 -2.69 8.62 0.89
CA GLU A 118 -3.82 9.41 1.36
C GLU A 118 -3.69 10.79 0.74
N GLU A 119 -4.75 11.31 0.13
CA GLU A 119 -4.81 12.69 -0.34
C GLU A 119 -6.25 13.19 -0.30
N GLU A 120 -6.43 14.41 0.16
CA GLU A 120 -7.71 15.11 0.07
C GLU A 120 -8.04 15.45 -1.40
N SER A 121 -9.33 15.49 -1.70
CA SER A 121 -9.79 15.85 -3.04
C SER A 121 -9.44 17.31 -3.34
N LYS A 122 -8.70 17.53 -4.43
CA LYS A 122 -8.36 18.86 -4.93
C LYS A 122 -8.49 18.93 -6.44
N LYS A 123 -8.83 20.13 -6.93
CA LYS A 123 -8.79 20.43 -8.37
C LYS A 123 -7.35 20.37 -8.86
N ARG A 124 -7.15 19.81 -10.05
CA ARG A 124 -5.82 19.70 -10.67
C ARG A 124 -5.73 20.55 -11.93
N ASP A 125 -4.53 21.07 -12.18
CA ASP A 125 -4.19 21.83 -13.38
C ASP A 125 -2.99 21.23 -14.12
N ILE A 126 -2.58 21.86 -15.23
CA ILE A 126 -1.45 21.40 -16.06
C ILE A 126 -0.13 21.43 -15.27
N GLN A 127 0.04 22.39 -14.37
CA GLN A 127 1.27 22.53 -13.58
C GLN A 127 1.44 21.38 -12.59
N ASP A 128 0.34 20.77 -12.14
CA ASP A 128 0.40 19.55 -11.32
C ASP A 128 1.02 18.38 -12.08
N PHE A 129 0.69 18.22 -13.37
CA PHE A 129 1.29 17.17 -14.21
C PHE A 129 2.78 17.42 -14.46
N VAL A 130 3.16 18.67 -14.74
CA VAL A 130 4.58 19.06 -14.87
C VAL A 130 5.32 18.77 -13.57
N SER A 131 4.75 19.11 -12.42
CA SER A 131 5.35 18.87 -11.11
C SER A 131 5.48 17.37 -10.81
N TYR A 132 4.47 16.57 -11.16
CA TYR A 132 4.47 15.11 -11.03
C TYR A 132 5.63 14.45 -11.79
N PHE A 133 5.83 14.79 -13.07
CA PHE A 133 6.96 14.24 -13.84
C PHE A 133 8.32 14.74 -13.31
N ASN A 134 8.38 15.97 -12.79
CA ASN A 134 9.60 16.48 -12.17
C ASN A 134 9.96 15.73 -10.88
N VAL A 135 8.99 15.42 -10.01
CA VAL A 135 9.26 14.62 -8.80
C VAL A 135 9.59 13.17 -9.13
N ARG A 136 8.93 12.57 -10.13
CA ARG A 136 9.30 11.26 -10.69
C ARG A 136 10.76 11.24 -11.15
N TYR A 137 11.14 12.19 -12.00
CA TYR A 137 12.50 12.32 -12.51
C TYR A 137 13.50 12.39 -11.36
N LYS A 138 13.29 13.31 -10.40
CA LYS A 138 14.19 13.48 -9.26
C LYS A 138 14.35 12.20 -8.43
N ALA A 139 13.27 11.47 -8.19
CA ALA A 139 13.31 10.23 -7.41
C ALA A 139 14.14 9.14 -8.13
N LEU A 140 13.90 8.92 -9.42
CA LEU A 140 14.62 7.91 -10.21
C LEU A 140 16.06 8.34 -10.54
N GLU A 141 16.28 9.63 -10.78
CA GLU A 141 17.61 10.21 -11.00
C GLU A 141 18.50 10.04 -9.76
N LYS A 142 17.96 10.21 -8.55
CA LYS A 142 18.67 9.92 -7.30
C LYS A 142 19.14 8.47 -7.22
N ILE A 143 18.31 7.51 -7.65
CA ILE A 143 18.68 6.09 -7.70
C ILE A 143 19.80 5.87 -8.74
N LEU A 144 19.63 6.42 -9.94
CA LEU A 144 20.60 6.29 -11.03
C LEU A 144 21.96 6.93 -10.70
N ARG A 145 22.00 8.10 -10.06
CA ARG A 145 23.25 8.75 -9.62
C ARG A 145 24.10 7.88 -8.71
N SER A 146 23.49 6.95 -7.98
CA SER A 146 24.22 6.00 -7.12
C SER A 146 24.89 4.85 -7.91
N ARG A 147 24.60 4.71 -9.21
CA ARG A 147 25.14 3.63 -10.06
C ARG A 147 26.59 3.96 -10.44
N PRO A 148 27.56 3.08 -10.15
CA PRO A 148 28.99 3.34 -10.37
C PRO A 148 29.35 3.51 -11.86
N ASP A 149 28.49 3.05 -12.76
CA ASP A 149 28.63 3.13 -14.21
C ASP A 149 28.44 4.57 -14.74
N LEU A 150 27.67 5.41 -14.05
CA LEU A 150 27.33 6.78 -14.49
C LEU A 150 28.36 7.81 -14.02
N ARG A 151 29.64 7.60 -14.38
CA ARG A 151 30.71 8.57 -14.15
C ARG A 151 30.61 9.74 -15.13
N ASN A 152 31.10 10.92 -14.76
CA ASN A 152 31.05 12.13 -15.61
C ASN A 152 29.62 12.54 -16.02
N LEU A 153 28.69 12.47 -15.05
CA LEU A 153 27.32 12.89 -15.29
C LEU A 153 27.25 14.39 -15.63
N THR A 154 26.58 14.72 -16.72
CA THR A 154 26.33 16.10 -17.16
C THR A 154 24.85 16.33 -17.47
N SER A 155 24.39 17.57 -17.33
CA SER A 155 23.08 17.99 -17.84
C SER A 155 23.07 18.02 -19.36
N ILE A 156 21.90 17.80 -19.97
CA ILE A 156 21.73 17.84 -21.42
C ILE A 156 22.09 19.20 -22.03
N THR A 157 21.74 20.32 -21.39
CA THR A 157 22.08 21.66 -21.91
C THR A 157 23.59 21.87 -22.06
N ARG A 158 24.38 21.49 -21.05
CA ARG A 158 25.84 21.57 -21.10
C ARG A 158 26.41 20.68 -22.21
N LEU A 159 25.80 19.52 -22.45
CA LEU A 159 26.23 18.61 -23.50
C LEU A 159 25.99 19.20 -24.89
N ASN A 160 24.83 19.81 -25.13
CA ASN A 160 24.52 20.50 -26.38
C ASN A 160 25.45 21.68 -26.69
N SER A 161 26.08 22.27 -25.66
CA SER A 161 27.08 23.34 -25.84
C SER A 161 28.50 22.85 -26.12
N LYS A 162 28.77 21.54 -26.00
CA LYS A 162 30.10 20.95 -26.25
C LYS A 162 30.23 20.48 -27.70
N GLN A 163 31.37 20.79 -28.32
CA GLN A 163 31.74 20.30 -29.64
C GLN A 163 32.71 19.10 -29.59
N ASP A 164 33.26 18.80 -28.41
CA ASP A 164 34.23 17.73 -28.23
C ASP A 164 33.58 16.34 -28.20
N LYS A 165 34.30 15.35 -28.76
CA LYS A 165 33.91 13.93 -28.80
C LYS A 165 34.27 13.22 -27.49
N ASP A 166 33.79 13.77 -26.38
CA ASP A 166 34.05 13.25 -25.05
C ASP A 166 33.15 12.05 -24.71
N ASN A 167 33.63 11.20 -23.79
CA ASN A 167 32.78 10.26 -23.09
C ASN A 167 31.87 11.00 -22.11
N VAL A 168 30.57 10.75 -22.19
CA VAL A 168 29.55 11.46 -21.41
C VAL A 168 28.56 10.49 -20.78
N SER A 169 28.04 10.88 -19.63
CA SER A 169 26.90 10.22 -18.99
C SER A 169 25.76 11.21 -18.80
N ILE A 170 24.55 10.80 -19.16
CA ILE A 170 23.33 11.60 -18.99
C ILE A 170 22.24 10.75 -18.35
N ILE A 171 21.32 11.40 -17.63
CA ILE A 171 20.09 10.78 -17.11
C ILE A 171 18.91 11.58 -17.66
N GLY A 172 17.95 10.90 -18.27
CA GLY A 172 16.79 11.55 -18.87
C GLY A 172 15.56 10.64 -18.89
N ILE A 173 14.40 11.29 -19.01
CA ILE A 173 13.12 10.65 -19.36
C ILE A 173 13.14 10.32 -20.86
N VAL A 174 12.66 9.15 -21.23
CA VAL A 174 12.49 8.76 -22.63
C VAL A 174 11.26 9.45 -23.23
N LYS A 175 11.50 10.52 -23.99
CA LYS A 175 10.44 11.31 -24.65
C LYS A 175 9.93 10.66 -25.94
N ASP A 176 10.83 10.05 -26.71
CA ASP A 176 10.53 9.47 -28.02
C ASP A 176 11.45 8.27 -28.28
N LYS A 177 10.94 7.28 -29.03
CA LYS A 177 11.68 6.07 -29.42
C LYS A 177 11.29 5.69 -30.85
N LYS A 178 12.27 5.62 -31.74
CA LYS A 178 12.07 5.32 -33.17
C LYS A 178 13.11 4.33 -33.68
N THR A 179 12.66 3.38 -34.49
CA THR A 179 13.59 2.55 -35.28
C THR A 179 14.05 3.33 -36.50
N THR A 180 15.36 3.41 -36.69
CA THR A 180 15.96 4.08 -37.85
C THR A 180 15.87 3.22 -39.10
N SER A 181 16.01 3.82 -40.29
CA SER A 181 16.04 3.09 -41.57
C SER A 181 17.16 2.05 -41.68
N LYS A 182 18.22 2.19 -40.88
CA LYS A 182 19.35 1.25 -40.80
C LYS A 182 19.18 0.19 -39.69
N GLY A 183 18.03 0.15 -39.03
CA GLY A 183 17.69 -0.85 -38.01
C GLY A 183 18.18 -0.54 -36.59
N GLY A 184 18.99 0.50 -36.36
CA GLY A 184 19.33 0.99 -35.02
C GLY A 184 18.15 1.72 -34.35
N LEU A 185 18.22 1.96 -33.04
CA LEU A 185 17.20 2.72 -32.30
C LEU A 185 17.67 4.17 -32.09
N MET A 186 16.76 5.10 -32.30
CA MET A 186 16.91 6.52 -31.97
C MET A 186 15.98 6.85 -30.80
N LEU A 187 16.55 7.24 -29.67
CA LEU A 187 15.82 7.75 -28.51
C LEU A 187 15.94 9.27 -28.48
N THR A 188 14.92 9.94 -27.93
CA THR A 188 15.05 11.33 -27.47
C THR A 188 14.94 11.32 -25.95
N LEU A 189 15.98 11.77 -25.28
CA LEU A 189 15.99 11.91 -23.83
C LEU A 189 15.74 13.36 -23.44
N GLU A 190 14.98 13.56 -22.37
CA GLU A 190 14.66 14.86 -21.79
C GLU A 190 15.03 14.89 -20.31
N ASP A 191 15.73 15.95 -19.91
CA ASP A 191 15.97 16.31 -18.51
C ASP A 191 15.37 17.72 -18.27
N PRO A 192 15.33 18.22 -17.03
CA PRO A 192 14.81 19.56 -16.75
C PRO A 192 15.54 20.71 -17.47
N THR A 193 16.67 20.43 -18.12
CA THR A 193 17.49 21.43 -18.83
C THR A 193 17.26 21.39 -20.34
N GLY A 194 16.92 20.25 -20.94
CA GLY A 194 16.66 20.18 -22.38
C GLY A 194 16.51 18.76 -22.92
N CYS A 195 16.59 18.63 -24.25
CA CYS A 195 16.47 17.35 -24.96
C CYS A 195 17.73 17.01 -25.75
N ILE A 196 18.02 15.72 -25.91
CA ILE A 196 19.09 15.22 -26.77
C ILE A 196 18.73 13.89 -27.42
N LYS A 197 19.26 13.65 -28.62
CA LYS A 197 19.11 12.36 -29.31
C LYS A 197 20.16 11.37 -28.82
N VAL A 198 19.75 10.12 -28.67
CA VAL A 198 20.63 9.00 -28.33
C VAL A 198 20.46 7.90 -29.36
N TYR A 199 21.55 7.50 -30.01
CA TYR A 199 21.55 6.40 -30.96
C TYR A 199 22.09 5.12 -30.33
N VAL A 200 21.32 4.05 -30.46
CA VAL A 200 21.68 2.69 -30.05
C VAL A 200 21.93 1.84 -31.28
N ASN A 201 23.16 1.36 -31.42
CA ASN A 201 23.61 0.61 -32.60
C ASN A 201 23.13 -0.85 -32.55
N ASN A 202 22.42 -1.29 -33.58
CA ASN A 202 21.96 -2.67 -33.75
C ASN A 202 23.08 -3.70 -33.97
N ASN A 203 24.28 -3.27 -34.37
CA ASN A 203 25.46 -4.13 -34.47
C ASN A 203 26.07 -4.50 -33.10
N LYS A 204 25.53 -3.98 -31.99
CA LYS A 204 25.90 -4.34 -30.61
C LYS A 204 24.72 -5.04 -29.92
N PRO A 205 24.52 -6.36 -30.11
CA PRO A 205 23.32 -7.05 -29.61
C PRO A 205 23.11 -6.95 -28.09
N GLU A 206 24.20 -6.93 -27.31
CA GLU A 206 24.16 -6.80 -25.85
C GLU A 206 23.56 -5.47 -25.38
N LEU A 207 23.74 -4.40 -26.15
CA LEU A 207 23.15 -3.10 -25.89
C LEU A 207 21.77 -2.97 -26.54
N PHE A 208 21.65 -3.44 -27.78
CA PHE A 208 20.46 -3.26 -28.60
C PHE A 208 19.27 -4.09 -28.12
N ASN A 209 19.48 -5.34 -27.71
CA ASN A 209 18.38 -6.22 -27.30
C ASN A 209 17.65 -5.70 -26.05
N PRO A 210 18.34 -5.32 -24.95
CA PRO A 210 17.67 -4.66 -23.82
C PRO A 210 17.05 -3.30 -24.19
N ALA A 211 17.68 -2.54 -25.09
CA ALA A 211 17.15 -1.24 -25.53
C ALA A 211 15.81 -1.34 -26.27
N GLN A 212 15.50 -2.49 -26.87
CA GLN A 212 14.20 -2.73 -27.49
C GLN A 212 13.05 -2.75 -26.48
N ASP A 213 13.32 -3.04 -25.21
CA ASP A 213 12.32 -3.04 -24.13
C ASP A 213 12.22 -1.67 -23.43
N ILE A 214 12.90 -0.65 -23.97
CA ILE A 214 12.74 0.72 -23.49
C ILE A 214 11.35 1.23 -23.84
N VAL A 215 10.70 1.89 -22.88
CA VAL A 215 9.37 2.47 -23.02
C VAL A 215 9.42 3.98 -22.91
N LEU A 216 8.36 4.64 -23.37
CA LEU A 216 8.19 6.07 -23.14
C LEU A 216 8.06 6.34 -21.64
N ASP A 217 8.51 7.53 -21.26
CA ASP A 217 8.42 8.12 -19.92
C ASP A 217 9.20 7.43 -18.80
N GLU A 218 9.93 6.34 -19.10
CA GLU A 218 10.87 5.78 -18.13
C GLU A 218 12.13 6.65 -18.01
N VAL A 219 12.78 6.60 -16.85
CA VAL A 219 14.03 7.33 -16.59
C VAL A 219 15.20 6.37 -16.73
N ILE A 220 16.12 6.68 -17.63
CA ILE A 220 17.34 5.89 -17.87
C ILE A 220 18.59 6.75 -17.78
N GLY A 221 19.69 6.11 -17.38
CA GLY A 221 21.03 6.62 -17.60
C GLY A 221 21.60 6.11 -18.92
N VAL A 222 22.36 6.94 -19.62
CA VAL A 222 23.09 6.56 -20.83
C VAL A 222 24.55 6.96 -20.68
N VAL A 223 25.44 6.02 -20.97
CA VAL A 223 26.88 6.26 -21.12
C VAL A 223 27.22 6.15 -22.60
N GLY A 224 27.86 7.16 -23.17
CA GLY A 224 28.14 7.19 -24.59
C GLY A 224 29.22 8.19 -24.97
N VAL A 225 29.40 8.34 -26.29
CA VAL A 225 30.29 9.35 -26.87
C VAL A 225 29.44 10.47 -27.44
N ASN A 226 29.77 11.71 -27.09
CA ASN A 226 29.13 12.88 -27.66
C ASN A 226 29.52 13.03 -29.15
N GLY A 227 28.54 13.28 -29.99
CA GLY A 227 28.71 13.81 -31.35
C GLY A 227 27.83 15.05 -31.52
N ASP A 228 27.78 15.59 -32.74
CA ASP A 228 27.02 16.82 -33.02
C ASP A 228 25.51 16.63 -32.74
N ASN A 229 25.04 17.10 -31.59
CA ASN A 229 23.66 17.00 -31.10
C ASN A 229 23.11 15.57 -30.96
N ILE A 230 24.00 14.57 -30.86
CA ILE A 230 23.63 13.17 -30.71
C ILE A 230 24.64 12.43 -29.85
N VAL A 231 24.16 11.58 -28.94
CA VAL A 231 25.00 10.67 -28.16
C VAL A 231 24.96 9.28 -28.76
N PHE A 232 26.13 8.72 -29.06
CA PHE A 232 26.24 7.32 -29.47
C PHE A 232 26.36 6.46 -28.21
N ALA A 233 25.31 5.71 -27.89
CA ALA A 233 25.25 4.92 -26.68
C ALA A 233 26.28 3.78 -26.71
N ASN A 234 27.05 3.65 -25.63
CA ASN A 234 27.90 2.52 -25.33
C ASN A 234 27.28 1.63 -24.25
N ASN A 235 26.51 2.22 -23.33
CA ASN A 235 25.78 1.51 -22.29
C ASN A 235 24.47 2.22 -21.94
N ILE A 236 23.47 1.46 -21.53
CA ILE A 236 22.19 1.96 -21.01
C ILE A 236 22.03 1.40 -19.58
N ILE A 237 21.71 2.29 -18.65
CA ILE A 237 21.65 2.00 -17.22
C ILE A 237 20.22 2.25 -16.75
N TRP A 238 19.59 1.21 -16.23
CA TRP A 238 18.30 1.32 -15.54
C TRP A 238 18.51 1.54 -14.03
N PRO A 239 17.51 2.11 -13.33
CA PRO A 239 17.53 2.23 -11.87
C PRO A 239 17.84 0.89 -11.18
N GLU A 240 17.14 -0.17 -11.61
CA GLU A 240 17.40 -1.58 -11.34
C GLU A 240 17.40 -1.99 -9.84
N VAL A 241 17.30 -3.28 -9.57
CA VAL A 241 17.53 -3.89 -8.25
C VAL A 241 19.02 -4.23 -8.12
N PRO A 242 19.77 -3.67 -7.15
CA PRO A 242 21.20 -3.95 -7.01
C PRO A 242 21.44 -5.41 -6.64
N LEU A 243 22.54 -5.99 -7.13
CA LEU A 243 22.93 -7.37 -6.79
C LEU A 243 23.26 -7.56 -5.30
N SER A 244 23.54 -6.46 -4.59
CA SER A 244 23.76 -6.43 -3.15
C SER A 244 22.47 -6.45 -2.32
N LYS A 245 21.27 -6.54 -2.93
CA LYS A 245 20.02 -6.67 -2.18
C LYS A 245 20.08 -7.94 -1.33
N GLU A 246 20.08 -7.78 -0.02
CA GLU A 246 20.11 -8.89 0.92
C GLU A 246 18.79 -9.67 0.93
N LEU A 247 18.89 -11.00 1.08
CA LEU A 247 17.75 -11.87 1.32
C LEU A 247 17.49 -11.97 2.82
N ARG A 248 16.42 -11.33 3.30
CA ARG A 248 15.98 -11.43 4.69
C ARG A 248 15.30 -12.78 4.96
N LYS A 249 15.45 -13.29 6.18
CA LYS A 249 14.83 -14.53 6.69
C LYS A 249 14.38 -14.29 8.12
N ALA A 250 13.15 -14.68 8.43
CA ALA A 250 12.63 -14.57 9.79
C ALA A 250 13.44 -15.49 10.72
N PRO A 251 13.61 -15.12 12.01
CA PRO A 251 14.23 -16.00 12.98
C PRO A 251 13.33 -17.22 13.29
N GLU A 252 12.02 -17.04 13.27
CA GLU A 252 11.03 -18.08 13.55
C GLU A 252 10.22 -18.49 12.32
N GLU A 253 9.65 -19.68 12.37
CA GLU A 253 8.82 -20.20 11.30
C GLU A 253 7.41 -19.57 11.35
N ALA A 254 7.15 -18.68 10.39
CA ALA A 254 5.84 -18.10 10.14
C ALA A 254 5.53 -18.14 8.64
N TYR A 255 4.24 -18.13 8.29
CA TYR A 255 3.78 -18.16 6.91
C TYR A 255 2.97 -16.90 6.54
N ALA A 256 3.15 -16.47 5.29
CA ALA A 256 2.32 -15.49 4.62
C ALA A 256 1.58 -16.15 3.44
N VAL A 257 0.29 -15.89 3.36
CA VAL A 257 -0.62 -16.35 2.30
C VAL A 257 -0.98 -15.16 1.43
N PHE A 258 -1.06 -15.37 0.12
CA PHE A 258 -1.27 -14.31 -0.86
C PHE A 258 -2.47 -14.63 -1.75
N LEU A 259 -3.47 -13.76 -1.70
CA LEU A 259 -4.68 -13.81 -2.51
C LEU A 259 -4.79 -12.53 -3.33
N SER A 260 -5.52 -12.60 -4.44
CA SER A 260 -5.98 -11.46 -5.22
C SER A 260 -7.26 -11.86 -5.95
N ASP A 261 -7.98 -10.88 -6.50
CA ASP A 261 -9.06 -11.12 -7.47
C ASP A 261 -10.10 -12.11 -6.94
N VAL A 262 -10.74 -11.76 -5.81
CA VAL A 262 -11.76 -12.59 -5.18
C VAL A 262 -13.07 -12.55 -5.98
N HIS A 263 -13.44 -11.37 -6.49
CA HIS A 263 -14.61 -11.15 -7.36
C HIS A 263 -15.94 -11.63 -6.74
N VAL A 264 -16.16 -11.38 -5.45
CA VAL A 264 -17.44 -11.69 -4.80
C VAL A 264 -18.58 -10.92 -5.47
N GLY A 265 -19.65 -11.63 -5.83
CA GLY A 265 -20.84 -11.06 -6.46
C GLY A 265 -21.06 -11.50 -7.90
N SER A 266 -20.02 -12.00 -8.57
CA SER A 266 -20.09 -12.60 -9.91
C SER A 266 -20.70 -14.01 -9.86
N ASP A 267 -21.40 -14.43 -10.92
CA ASP A 267 -21.82 -15.82 -11.15
C ASP A 267 -20.64 -16.76 -11.46
N HIS A 268 -19.51 -16.18 -11.87
CA HIS A 268 -18.24 -16.86 -12.08
C HIS A 268 -17.42 -17.02 -10.79
N PHE A 269 -17.85 -16.45 -9.66
CA PHE A 269 -17.16 -16.60 -8.36
C PHE A 269 -17.12 -18.06 -7.90
N LEU A 270 -15.92 -18.55 -7.59
CA LEU A 270 -15.68 -19.92 -7.13
C LEU A 270 -15.89 -20.07 -5.62
N GLY A 271 -17.11 -19.79 -5.17
CA GLY A 271 -17.45 -19.82 -3.74
C GLY A 271 -17.22 -21.20 -3.08
N LYS A 272 -17.36 -22.30 -3.82
CA LYS A 272 -17.08 -23.65 -3.30
C LYS A 272 -15.59 -23.82 -2.99
N GLU A 273 -14.74 -23.51 -3.94
CA GLU A 273 -13.28 -23.59 -3.81
C GLU A 273 -12.78 -22.59 -2.75
N PHE A 274 -13.36 -21.40 -2.69
CA PHE A 274 -13.05 -20.43 -1.65
C PHE A 274 -13.39 -20.97 -0.25
N ASN A 275 -14.54 -21.62 -0.07
CA ASN A 275 -14.88 -22.26 1.21
C ASN A 275 -13.93 -23.43 1.53
N GLN A 276 -13.41 -24.18 0.55
CA GLN A 276 -12.36 -25.18 0.81
C GLN A 276 -11.05 -24.54 1.31
N PHE A 277 -10.70 -23.35 0.81
CA PHE A 277 -9.60 -22.56 1.36
C PHE A 277 -9.88 -22.11 2.80
N LEU A 278 -11.10 -21.66 3.08
CA LEU A 278 -11.52 -21.31 4.44
C LEU A 278 -11.45 -22.53 5.38
N ASP A 279 -11.84 -23.73 4.92
CA ASP A 279 -11.70 -24.96 5.70
C ASP A 279 -10.22 -25.28 5.97
N TRP A 280 -9.35 -25.11 4.98
CA TRP A 280 -7.92 -25.35 5.13
C TRP A 280 -7.25 -24.34 6.08
N ILE A 281 -7.50 -23.03 5.93
CA ILE A 281 -6.86 -22.00 6.77
C ILE A 281 -7.32 -22.10 8.24
N ASN A 282 -8.50 -22.69 8.48
CA ASN A 282 -8.99 -23.05 9.82
C ASN A 282 -8.44 -24.39 10.35
N GLY A 283 -7.60 -25.11 9.59
CA GLY A 283 -7.03 -26.40 9.99
C GLY A 283 -7.99 -27.60 9.89
N ASN A 284 -9.18 -27.41 9.31
CA ASN A 284 -10.22 -28.45 9.21
C ASN A 284 -9.87 -29.49 8.13
N THR A 285 -9.11 -29.10 7.10
CA THR A 285 -8.73 -29.98 5.97
C THR A 285 -7.23 -29.98 5.69
N GLY A 286 -6.78 -30.95 4.89
CA GLY A 286 -5.37 -31.10 4.49
C GLY A 286 -4.61 -32.15 5.30
N ASN A 287 -3.43 -32.53 4.82
CA ASN A 287 -2.52 -33.43 5.52
C ASN A 287 -1.81 -32.72 6.71
N GLN A 288 -1.03 -33.47 7.50
CA GLN A 288 -0.36 -32.92 8.68
C GLN A 288 0.53 -31.71 8.37
N GLU A 289 1.24 -31.75 7.24
CA GLU A 289 2.11 -30.65 6.81
C GLU A 289 1.30 -29.40 6.43
N GLN A 290 0.19 -29.59 5.70
CA GLN A 290 -0.71 -28.51 5.30
C GLN A 290 -1.41 -27.86 6.49
N LYS A 291 -1.81 -28.66 7.50
CA LYS A 291 -2.41 -28.17 8.73
C LYS A 291 -1.41 -27.35 9.56
N ASN A 292 -0.17 -27.83 9.66
CA ASN A 292 0.91 -27.09 10.34
C ASN A 292 1.23 -25.75 9.64
N ILE A 293 1.13 -25.69 8.30
CA ILE A 293 1.26 -24.41 7.57
C ILE A 293 0.11 -23.46 7.93
N ALA A 294 -1.15 -23.94 7.95
CA ALA A 294 -2.30 -23.13 8.31
C ALA A 294 -2.18 -22.57 9.74
N GLU A 295 -1.82 -23.43 10.70
CA GLU A 295 -1.61 -23.05 12.11
C GLU A 295 -0.52 -21.99 12.29
N LYS A 296 0.56 -22.06 11.49
CA LYS A 296 1.67 -21.09 11.52
C LYS A 296 1.49 -19.91 10.58
N THR A 297 0.34 -19.79 9.92
CA THR A 297 0.05 -18.62 9.08
C THR A 297 -0.24 -17.43 9.97
N LYS A 298 0.42 -16.30 9.71
CA LYS A 298 0.28 -15.05 10.49
C LYS A 298 -0.30 -13.91 9.66
N TYR A 299 -0.19 -14.00 8.34
CA TYR A 299 -0.57 -12.95 7.40
C TYR A 299 -1.29 -13.53 6.20
N VAL A 300 -2.40 -12.91 5.82
CA VAL A 300 -3.08 -13.11 4.54
C VAL A 300 -3.15 -11.75 3.84
N PHE A 301 -2.58 -11.68 2.65
CA PHE A 301 -2.67 -10.52 1.78
C PHE A 301 -3.81 -10.72 0.79
N ILE A 302 -4.63 -9.69 0.54
CA ILE A 302 -5.66 -9.67 -0.50
C ILE A 302 -5.42 -8.44 -1.35
N VAL A 303 -4.99 -8.65 -2.60
CA VAL A 303 -4.52 -7.56 -3.48
C VAL A 303 -5.50 -7.33 -4.63
N GLY A 304 -6.46 -6.46 -4.33
CA GLY A 304 -7.47 -5.94 -5.23
C GLY A 304 -8.57 -6.89 -5.62
N ASP A 305 -9.62 -6.29 -6.17
CA ASP A 305 -10.82 -6.95 -6.71
C ASP A 305 -11.45 -7.90 -5.69
N LEU A 306 -11.79 -7.37 -4.51
CA LEU A 306 -12.48 -8.12 -3.46
C LEU A 306 -13.89 -8.52 -3.90
N VAL A 307 -14.52 -7.63 -4.66
CA VAL A 307 -15.87 -7.76 -5.20
C VAL A 307 -15.81 -7.58 -6.72
N ASP A 308 -16.79 -8.11 -7.44
CA ASP A 308 -16.84 -7.99 -8.90
C ASP A 308 -17.22 -6.56 -9.36
N GLY A 309 -17.82 -5.77 -8.47
CA GLY A 309 -18.16 -4.38 -8.73
C GLY A 309 -19.51 -4.21 -9.41
N HIS A 310 -19.72 -3.01 -9.97
CA HIS A 310 -20.92 -2.70 -10.74
C HIS A 310 -20.59 -1.70 -11.85
N GLY A 311 -20.91 -2.03 -13.10
CA GLY A 311 -20.67 -1.16 -14.26
C GLY A 311 -19.20 -1.09 -14.69
N ILE A 312 -18.41 -2.12 -14.42
CA ILE A 312 -16.98 -2.21 -14.76
C ILE A 312 -16.78 -2.37 -16.28
N TYR A 313 -17.61 -3.17 -16.93
CA TYR A 313 -17.60 -3.37 -18.38
C TYR A 313 -19.03 -3.54 -18.92
N PRO A 314 -19.27 -3.29 -20.23
CA PRO A 314 -20.61 -3.43 -20.82
C PRO A 314 -21.15 -4.86 -20.71
N GLY A 315 -22.37 -5.01 -20.19
CA GLY A 315 -23.05 -6.29 -20.03
C GLY A 315 -22.75 -7.03 -18.73
N GLN A 316 -21.95 -6.45 -17.82
CA GLN A 316 -21.62 -7.06 -16.53
C GLN A 316 -22.87 -7.39 -15.70
N GLU A 317 -23.95 -6.63 -15.82
CA GLU A 317 -25.19 -6.79 -15.04
C GLU A 317 -25.87 -8.16 -15.20
N ASP A 318 -25.57 -8.88 -16.29
CA ASP A 318 -26.04 -10.23 -16.57
C ASP A 318 -25.16 -11.30 -15.89
N GLU A 319 -23.91 -10.96 -15.55
CA GLU A 319 -22.92 -11.82 -14.88
C GLU A 319 -22.93 -11.61 -13.34
N LEU A 320 -23.75 -10.69 -12.81
CA LEU A 320 -23.85 -10.40 -11.38
C LEU A 320 -24.98 -11.18 -10.69
N VAL A 321 -24.61 -12.07 -9.75
CA VAL A 321 -25.52 -12.70 -8.79
C VAL A 321 -25.96 -11.68 -7.74
N ILE A 322 -25.03 -10.85 -7.25
CA ILE A 322 -25.30 -9.80 -6.26
C ILE A 322 -25.18 -8.45 -6.95
N LYS A 323 -26.31 -7.84 -7.32
CA LYS A 323 -26.35 -6.58 -8.10
C LYS A 323 -26.08 -5.33 -7.27
N ASP A 324 -26.17 -5.42 -5.95
CA ASP A 324 -25.93 -4.32 -5.02
C ASP A 324 -24.49 -4.36 -4.50
N ILE A 325 -23.76 -3.28 -4.73
CA ILE A 325 -22.33 -3.18 -4.39
C ILE A 325 -22.06 -3.30 -2.88
N LYS A 326 -22.95 -2.78 -2.01
CA LYS A 326 -22.77 -2.91 -0.57
C LYS A 326 -22.99 -4.34 -0.15
N LYS A 327 -23.98 -5.03 -0.73
CA LYS A 327 -24.21 -6.46 -0.48
C LYS A 327 -23.05 -7.33 -0.95
N GLN A 328 -22.35 -6.97 -2.03
CA GLN A 328 -21.13 -7.66 -2.44
C GLN A 328 -20.06 -7.57 -1.33
N TYR A 329 -19.85 -6.38 -0.76
CA TYR A 329 -18.92 -6.20 0.36
C TYR A 329 -19.39 -6.87 1.65
N GLU A 330 -20.69 -6.92 1.94
CA GLU A 330 -21.25 -7.65 3.08
C GLU A 330 -20.98 -9.16 2.96
N GLU A 331 -21.22 -9.74 1.79
CA GLU A 331 -20.92 -11.16 1.53
C GLU A 331 -19.42 -11.43 1.59
N CYS A 332 -18.60 -10.55 1.00
CA CYS A 332 -17.14 -10.66 1.10
C CYS A 332 -16.67 -10.62 2.56
N ALA A 333 -17.18 -9.67 3.36
CA ALA A 333 -16.88 -9.58 4.79
C ALA A 333 -17.32 -10.83 5.55
N SER A 334 -18.48 -11.41 5.24
CA SER A 334 -18.97 -12.67 5.82
C SER A 334 -18.01 -13.83 5.57
N LEU A 335 -17.46 -13.93 4.35
CA LEU A 335 -16.44 -14.94 4.01
C LEU A 335 -15.12 -14.69 4.75
N LEU A 336 -14.60 -13.45 4.73
CA LEU A 336 -13.34 -13.09 5.37
C LEU A 336 -13.39 -13.24 6.90
N LYS A 337 -14.55 -13.01 7.52
CA LYS A 337 -14.78 -13.21 8.96
C LYS A 337 -14.56 -14.67 9.41
N LYS A 338 -14.63 -15.64 8.49
CA LYS A 338 -14.35 -17.05 8.78
C LYS A 338 -12.84 -17.33 8.91
N ILE A 339 -11.97 -16.41 8.51
CA ILE A 339 -10.52 -16.57 8.69
C ILE A 339 -10.18 -16.38 10.18
N PRO A 340 -9.34 -17.23 10.79
CA PRO A 340 -8.97 -17.11 12.20
C PRO A 340 -8.47 -15.71 12.59
N GLN A 341 -8.97 -15.17 13.70
CA GLN A 341 -8.65 -13.80 14.15
C GLN A 341 -7.17 -13.54 14.45
N HIS A 342 -6.38 -14.58 14.74
CA HIS A 342 -4.93 -14.46 14.95
C HIS A 342 -4.15 -14.19 13.65
N ILE A 343 -4.78 -14.39 12.49
CA ILE A 343 -4.21 -14.11 11.17
C ILE A 343 -4.57 -12.69 10.80
N ASN A 344 -3.56 -11.88 10.49
CA ASN A 344 -3.79 -10.51 10.06
C ASN A 344 -4.11 -10.46 8.57
N LEU A 345 -5.18 -9.77 8.21
CA LEU A 345 -5.61 -9.54 6.84
C LEU A 345 -5.09 -8.18 6.37
N ILE A 346 -4.24 -8.15 5.34
CA ILE A 346 -3.78 -6.90 4.71
C ILE A 346 -4.44 -6.78 3.35
N ILE A 347 -5.27 -5.75 3.19
CA ILE A 347 -6.16 -5.62 2.04
C ILE A 347 -5.84 -4.34 1.27
N SER A 348 -5.54 -4.49 -0.01
CA SER A 348 -5.42 -3.40 -1.00
C SER A 348 -6.58 -3.49 -1.98
N PRO A 349 -7.11 -2.35 -2.49
CA PRO A 349 -8.13 -2.34 -3.52
C PRO A 349 -7.58 -2.67 -4.92
N GLY A 350 -8.50 -2.93 -5.85
CA GLY A 350 -8.26 -3.11 -7.29
C GLY A 350 -9.20 -2.26 -8.16
N ASN A 351 -9.30 -2.57 -9.45
CA ASN A 351 -10.11 -1.77 -10.39
C ASN A 351 -11.60 -2.16 -10.44
N HIS A 352 -12.01 -3.31 -9.91
CA HIS A 352 -13.42 -3.68 -9.74
C HIS A 352 -14.04 -3.15 -8.45
N ASP A 353 -13.20 -2.81 -7.47
CA ASP A 353 -13.66 -2.27 -6.20
C ASP A 353 -14.37 -0.90 -6.36
N ALA A 354 -15.30 -0.60 -5.46
CA ALA A 354 -16.19 0.57 -5.53
C ALA A 354 -15.47 1.89 -5.21
N MET A 355 -14.58 2.31 -6.11
CA MET A 355 -13.78 3.51 -5.96
C MET A 355 -13.31 4.07 -7.30
N ARG A 356 -12.50 5.14 -7.27
CA ARG A 356 -11.82 5.61 -8.47
C ARG A 356 -10.87 4.54 -9.00
N ILE A 357 -10.87 4.35 -10.32
CA ILE A 357 -9.96 3.41 -11.00
C ILE A 357 -8.53 3.99 -11.06
N ALA A 358 -8.40 5.32 -11.16
CA ALA A 358 -7.12 5.97 -11.35
C ALA A 358 -6.17 5.81 -10.14
N GLU A 359 -4.92 5.46 -10.44
CA GLU A 359 -3.88 5.17 -9.48
C GLU A 359 -3.07 6.43 -9.08
N PRO A 360 -2.56 6.50 -7.85
CA PRO A 360 -2.82 5.56 -6.75
C PRO A 360 -4.28 5.60 -6.32
N GLN A 361 -4.84 4.44 -5.99
CA GLN A 361 -6.14 4.33 -5.36
C GLN A 361 -5.95 4.43 -3.84
N PRO A 362 -6.71 5.27 -3.11
CA PRO A 362 -6.67 5.31 -1.64
C PRO A 362 -7.18 3.98 -1.05
N THR A 363 -7.31 3.88 0.26
CA THR A 363 -8.01 2.75 0.89
C THR A 363 -9.48 2.68 0.45
N LEU A 364 -10.12 1.50 0.55
CA LEU A 364 -11.54 1.33 0.20
C LEU A 364 -12.43 2.35 0.90
N TYR A 365 -13.37 2.93 0.16
CA TYR A 365 -14.31 3.90 0.70
C TYR A 365 -15.22 3.24 1.74
N LYS A 366 -15.19 3.79 2.96
CA LYS A 366 -15.96 3.27 4.11
C LYS A 366 -17.47 3.22 3.86
N ASP A 367 -18.00 4.15 3.07
CA ASP A 367 -19.44 4.23 2.79
C ASP A 367 -19.97 3.05 1.96
N PHE A 368 -19.10 2.35 1.23
CA PHE A 368 -19.42 1.14 0.46
C PHE A 368 -18.91 -0.13 1.14
N ALA A 369 -17.68 -0.11 1.64
CA ALA A 369 -17.00 -1.29 2.18
C ALA A 369 -17.00 -1.35 3.71
N GLY A 370 -17.94 -0.68 4.40
CA GLY A 370 -17.99 -0.58 5.86
C GLY A 370 -17.91 -1.94 6.57
N SER A 371 -18.57 -2.96 6.02
CA SER A 371 -18.54 -4.34 6.53
C SER A 371 -17.12 -4.94 6.58
N ILE A 372 -16.23 -4.58 5.66
CA ILE A 372 -14.83 -5.02 5.65
C ILE A 372 -14.03 -4.28 6.73
N TRP A 373 -14.29 -2.98 6.91
CA TRP A 373 -13.64 -2.15 7.94
C TRP A 373 -13.99 -2.56 9.37
N GLU A 374 -15.15 -3.19 9.56
CA GLU A 374 -15.60 -3.69 10.88
C GLU A 374 -14.90 -4.99 11.32
N LEU A 375 -14.13 -5.64 10.43
CA LEU A 375 -13.38 -6.85 10.78
C LEU A 375 -12.18 -6.50 11.68
N PRO A 376 -12.03 -7.16 12.86
CA PRO A 376 -11.07 -6.74 13.89
C PRO A 376 -9.61 -7.00 13.55
N ASN A 377 -9.33 -7.87 12.57
CA ASN A 377 -7.99 -8.29 12.15
C ASN A 377 -7.63 -7.79 10.74
N VAL A 378 -8.30 -6.74 10.24
CA VAL A 378 -8.04 -6.16 8.91
C VAL A 378 -7.21 -4.88 9.02
N THR A 379 -6.17 -4.81 8.18
CA THR A 379 -5.40 -3.61 7.87
C THR A 379 -5.67 -3.22 6.42
N MET A 380 -6.41 -2.13 6.22
CA MET A 380 -6.67 -1.57 4.89
C MET A 380 -5.51 -0.68 4.45
N VAL A 381 -5.07 -0.86 3.20
CA VAL A 381 -3.99 -0.06 2.59
C VAL A 381 -4.37 0.39 1.18
N SER A 382 -3.68 1.41 0.66
CA SER A 382 -3.87 1.90 -0.71
C SER A 382 -3.33 0.93 -1.78
N ASN A 383 -3.69 1.19 -3.04
CA ASN A 383 -3.04 0.58 -4.22
C ASN A 383 -2.24 1.65 -5.00
N PRO A 384 -0.91 1.55 -5.13
CA PRO A 384 -0.03 0.63 -4.41
C PRO A 384 0.17 1.05 -2.95
N SER A 385 0.76 0.16 -2.15
CA SER A 385 1.18 0.43 -0.77
C SER A 385 2.39 -0.41 -0.38
N THR A 386 3.03 -0.05 0.73
CA THR A 386 4.10 -0.84 1.33
C THR A 386 3.86 -0.99 2.82
N VAL A 387 3.92 -2.23 3.28
CA VAL A 387 3.82 -2.58 4.71
C VAL A 387 5.07 -3.36 5.12
N ASN A 388 5.52 -3.16 6.35
CA ASN A 388 6.53 -3.99 6.97
C ASN A 388 5.82 -5.00 7.89
N ILE A 389 6.12 -6.28 7.69
CA ILE A 389 5.56 -7.36 8.51
C ILE A 389 6.65 -8.05 9.33
N HIS A 390 6.24 -8.63 10.44
CA HIS A 390 7.06 -9.57 11.21
C HIS A 390 8.35 -8.96 11.77
N SER A 391 8.41 -7.64 11.95
CA SER A 391 9.52 -6.99 12.66
C SER A 391 9.52 -7.36 14.14
N SER A 392 10.70 -7.53 14.72
CA SER A 392 10.92 -7.74 16.15
C SER A 392 12.20 -7.01 16.59
N GLY A 393 12.56 -7.07 17.89
CA GLY A 393 13.75 -6.39 18.41
C GLY A 393 15.05 -6.74 17.66
N ASP A 394 15.19 -8.00 17.23
CA ASP A 394 16.39 -8.52 16.56
C ASP A 394 16.21 -8.72 15.05
N PHE A 395 15.03 -8.42 14.51
CA PHE A 395 14.73 -8.63 13.10
C PHE A 395 13.98 -7.44 12.48
N PRO A 396 14.50 -6.78 11.42
CA PRO A 396 13.90 -5.58 10.84
C PRO A 396 12.55 -5.82 10.14
N GLY A 397 12.10 -7.07 10.02
CA GLY A 397 10.88 -7.44 9.30
C GLY A 397 11.08 -7.59 7.80
N PHE A 398 9.96 -7.75 7.10
CA PHE A 398 9.90 -7.80 5.63
C PHE A 398 9.11 -6.65 5.07
N ASP A 399 9.70 -5.93 4.13
CA ASP A 399 8.99 -4.91 3.38
C ASP A 399 8.22 -5.58 2.23
N VAL A 400 6.89 -5.44 2.24
CA VAL A 400 5.97 -6.01 1.25
C VAL A 400 5.36 -4.88 0.45
N LEU A 401 5.64 -4.87 -0.86
CA LEU A 401 5.02 -3.96 -1.83
C LEU A 401 3.75 -4.62 -2.38
N LEU A 402 2.62 -3.96 -2.19
CA LEU A 402 1.33 -4.36 -2.74
C LEU A 402 1.00 -3.45 -3.93
N TYR A 403 0.60 -4.04 -5.04
CA TYR A 403 0.14 -3.33 -6.22
C TYR A 403 -0.86 -4.21 -6.95
N HIS A 404 -2.05 -3.73 -7.31
CA HIS A 404 -3.04 -4.59 -7.96
C HIS A 404 -2.56 -5.13 -9.31
N GLY A 405 -1.93 -4.28 -10.13
CA GLY A 405 -1.37 -4.71 -11.41
C GLY A 405 -2.03 -4.12 -12.65
N TYR A 406 -2.80 -3.03 -12.53
CA TYR A 406 -3.58 -2.48 -13.65
C TYR A 406 -2.73 -2.14 -14.89
N SER A 407 -1.45 -1.79 -14.68
CA SER A 407 -0.50 -1.55 -15.77
C SER A 407 -0.06 -2.78 -16.58
N PHE A 408 -0.37 -3.99 -16.13
CA PHE A 408 0.15 -5.22 -16.72
C PHE A 408 -0.35 -5.42 -18.16
N ASP A 409 -1.63 -5.14 -18.42
CA ASP A 409 -2.22 -5.25 -19.76
C ASP A 409 -1.45 -4.43 -20.80
N TYR A 410 -1.10 -3.20 -20.43
CA TYR A 410 -0.32 -2.31 -21.30
C TYR A 410 1.03 -2.93 -21.65
N PHE A 411 1.76 -3.48 -20.69
CA PHE A 411 3.09 -4.05 -20.97
C PHE A 411 3.03 -5.40 -21.67
N VAL A 412 1.99 -6.21 -21.45
CA VAL A 412 1.76 -7.41 -22.25
C VAL A 412 1.49 -7.05 -23.71
N ALA A 413 0.71 -5.99 -23.95
CA ALA A 413 0.38 -5.55 -25.30
C ALA A 413 1.56 -4.89 -26.02
N ASN A 414 2.36 -4.08 -25.32
CA ASN A 414 3.33 -3.17 -25.94
C ASN A 414 4.80 -3.63 -25.87
N ILE A 415 5.13 -4.67 -25.09
CA ILE A 415 6.51 -5.15 -24.94
C ILE A 415 6.67 -6.53 -25.56
N ASP A 416 7.33 -6.56 -26.73
CA ASP A 416 7.55 -7.78 -27.51
C ASP A 416 8.23 -8.88 -26.69
N SER A 417 9.23 -8.54 -25.87
CA SER A 417 9.94 -9.53 -25.06
C SER A 417 9.05 -10.19 -24.00
N ILE A 418 8.06 -9.47 -23.45
CA ILE A 418 7.08 -10.01 -22.51
C ILE A 418 6.05 -10.85 -23.28
N ARG A 419 5.47 -10.26 -24.33
CA ARG A 419 4.44 -10.91 -25.15
C ARG A 419 4.93 -12.24 -25.72
N ASN A 420 6.11 -12.25 -26.33
CA ASN A 420 6.68 -13.43 -26.99
C ASN A 420 7.18 -14.50 -25.99
N LYS A 421 7.45 -14.14 -24.73
CA LYS A 421 7.89 -15.09 -23.68
C LYS A 421 6.76 -15.63 -22.82
N GLY A 422 5.50 -15.33 -23.16
CA GLY A 422 4.32 -15.92 -22.53
C GLY A 422 3.21 -14.92 -22.16
N GLY A 423 3.46 -13.61 -22.29
CA GLY A 423 2.46 -12.56 -22.04
C GLY A 423 1.77 -12.73 -20.68
N TYR A 424 0.44 -12.80 -20.69
CA TYR A 424 -0.39 -13.04 -19.51
C TYR A 424 0.01 -14.27 -18.68
N ASN A 425 0.64 -15.29 -19.28
CA ASN A 425 1.06 -16.47 -18.52
C ASN A 425 2.34 -16.26 -17.70
N ARG A 426 2.99 -15.10 -17.81
CA ARG A 426 4.29 -14.81 -17.21
C ARG A 426 4.29 -13.47 -16.47
N ALA A 427 3.41 -13.40 -15.47
CA ALA A 427 3.35 -12.31 -14.48
C ALA A 427 4.74 -11.87 -14.01
N ASP A 428 5.60 -12.86 -13.71
CA ASP A 428 6.94 -12.64 -13.21
C ASP A 428 7.80 -11.79 -14.14
N LEU A 429 7.61 -11.88 -15.46
CA LEU A 429 8.37 -11.06 -16.41
C LEU A 429 7.96 -9.60 -16.36
N ILE A 430 6.65 -9.33 -16.18
CA ILE A 430 6.12 -7.97 -16.03
C ILE A 430 6.59 -7.38 -14.71
N MET A 431 6.48 -8.15 -13.61
CA MET A 431 6.95 -7.73 -12.29
C MET A 431 8.46 -7.41 -12.30
N GLN A 432 9.28 -8.23 -12.95
CA GLN A 432 10.72 -7.98 -13.13
C GLN A 432 10.97 -6.70 -13.93
N PHE A 433 10.22 -6.51 -15.01
CA PHE A 433 10.31 -5.32 -15.86
C PHE A 433 10.00 -4.03 -15.07
N LEU A 434 8.96 -4.03 -14.25
CA LEU A 434 8.61 -2.89 -13.39
C LEU A 434 9.65 -2.64 -12.29
N LEU A 435 10.18 -3.70 -11.67
CA LEU A 435 11.26 -3.59 -10.68
C LEU A 435 12.56 -3.05 -11.29
N GLN A 436 12.92 -3.48 -12.50
CA GLN A 436 14.09 -2.96 -13.21
C GLN A 436 13.97 -1.46 -13.46
N LYS A 437 12.77 -0.98 -13.80
CA LYS A 437 12.49 0.44 -14.01
C LYS A 437 12.24 1.21 -12.71
N ARG A 438 12.10 0.50 -11.60
CA ARG A 438 11.76 1.04 -10.27
C ARG A 438 10.49 1.89 -10.32
N HIS A 439 9.51 1.47 -11.14
CA HIS A 439 8.26 2.19 -11.35
C HIS A 439 7.14 1.21 -11.75
N LEU A 440 5.96 1.34 -11.16
CA LEU A 440 4.83 0.40 -11.36
C LEU A 440 4.05 0.64 -12.66
N ALA A 441 4.04 1.86 -13.19
CA ALA A 441 3.45 2.20 -14.49
C ALA A 441 4.24 3.31 -15.21
N PRO A 442 5.47 3.04 -15.69
CA PRO A 442 6.40 4.08 -16.16
C PRO A 442 5.84 4.89 -17.33
N SER A 443 5.23 4.23 -18.33
CA SER A 443 4.68 4.93 -19.49
C SER A 443 3.40 5.68 -19.16
N HIS A 444 3.30 6.92 -19.64
CA HIS A 444 2.03 7.63 -19.66
C HIS A 444 0.99 6.76 -20.37
N THR A 445 -0.25 6.75 -19.86
CA THR A 445 -1.36 5.87 -20.30
C THR A 445 -1.20 4.38 -20.04
N SER A 446 -0.08 3.90 -19.46
CA SER A 446 -0.01 2.49 -19.03
C SER A 446 -0.94 2.16 -17.87
N THR A 447 -1.38 3.19 -17.14
CA THR A 447 -2.48 3.15 -16.18
C THR A 447 -3.23 4.49 -16.23
N LEU A 448 -4.45 4.54 -15.71
CA LEU A 448 -5.09 5.79 -15.36
C LEU A 448 -4.41 6.30 -14.09
N TYR A 449 -3.98 7.56 -14.05
CA TYR A 449 -3.28 8.08 -12.89
C TYR A 449 -3.72 9.47 -12.49
N ILE A 450 -3.47 9.78 -11.22
CA ILE A 450 -3.74 11.06 -10.61
C ILE A 450 -2.39 11.68 -10.19
N PRO A 451 -2.00 12.82 -10.77
CA PRO A 451 -0.71 13.41 -10.45
C PRO A 451 -0.72 13.93 -9.01
N ASN A 452 0.35 13.61 -8.30
CA ASN A 452 0.67 14.16 -6.99
C ASN A 452 1.96 15.01 -7.13
N THR A 453 1.87 16.26 -6.70
CA THR A 453 2.94 17.26 -6.89
C THR A 453 4.11 17.09 -5.94
N SER A 454 3.94 16.38 -4.82
CA SER A 454 5.00 16.18 -3.82
C SER A 454 5.80 14.90 -4.04
N LYS A 455 5.17 13.87 -4.63
CA LYS A 455 5.77 12.56 -4.87
C LYS A 455 5.02 11.84 -5.97
N ASP A 456 5.72 11.00 -6.74
CA ASP A 456 5.07 9.98 -7.58
C ASP A 456 4.88 8.67 -6.80
N PRO A 457 3.65 8.29 -6.43
CA PRO A 457 3.38 7.11 -5.59
C PRO A 457 3.65 5.78 -6.30
N LEU A 458 3.81 5.79 -7.63
CA LEU A 458 4.12 4.60 -8.42
C LEU A 458 5.63 4.33 -8.55
N VAL A 459 6.48 5.26 -8.09
CA VAL A 459 7.93 5.04 -8.01
C VAL A 459 8.27 4.10 -6.85
N ILE A 460 9.05 3.07 -7.15
CA ILE A 460 9.56 2.10 -6.19
C ILE A 460 10.87 2.66 -5.60
N GLU A 461 10.79 3.63 -4.69
CA GLU A 461 11.97 4.28 -4.08
C GLU A 461 12.76 3.34 -3.17
N THR A 462 12.06 2.54 -2.37
CA THR A 462 12.62 1.52 -1.50
C THR A 462 12.30 0.14 -2.06
N LEU A 463 13.29 -0.73 -2.10
CA LEU A 463 13.11 -2.08 -2.64
C LEU A 463 12.40 -2.98 -1.63
N PRO A 464 11.34 -3.68 -2.04
CA PRO A 464 10.68 -4.63 -1.15
C PRO A 464 11.50 -5.92 -1.00
N ASP A 465 11.19 -6.69 0.03
CA ASP A 465 11.55 -8.11 0.12
C ASP A 465 10.54 -9.00 -0.59
N ILE A 466 9.27 -8.58 -0.66
CA ILE A 466 8.17 -9.29 -1.29
C ILE A 466 7.38 -8.29 -2.15
N PHE A 467 7.18 -8.61 -3.43
CA PHE A 467 6.33 -7.84 -4.32
C PHE A 467 5.13 -8.70 -4.70
N ILE A 468 3.91 -8.28 -4.30
CA ILE A 468 2.67 -8.99 -4.61
C ILE A 468 1.81 -8.19 -5.59
N THR A 469 1.22 -8.93 -6.55
CA THR A 469 0.27 -8.43 -7.54
C THR A 469 -0.93 -9.38 -7.74
N GLY A 470 -1.94 -8.90 -8.46
CA GLY A 470 -3.13 -9.63 -8.90
C GLY A 470 -3.44 -9.32 -10.37
N HIS A 471 -4.70 -9.01 -10.67
CA HIS A 471 -5.27 -8.50 -11.93
C HIS A 471 -5.24 -9.49 -13.11
N ILE A 472 -4.12 -10.17 -13.34
CA ILE A 472 -3.95 -11.11 -14.44
C ILE A 472 -4.37 -12.54 -14.10
N HIS A 473 -4.95 -12.79 -12.92
CA HIS A 473 -5.61 -14.07 -12.59
C HIS A 473 -4.71 -15.32 -12.75
N LYS A 474 -3.38 -15.14 -12.62
CA LYS A 474 -2.38 -16.19 -12.70
C LYS A 474 -1.65 -16.36 -11.39
N SER A 475 -1.34 -17.61 -11.05
CA SER A 475 -0.48 -17.90 -9.92
C SER A 475 0.98 -17.87 -10.36
N THR A 476 1.83 -17.09 -9.69
CA THR A 476 3.27 -17.09 -9.97
C THR A 476 4.06 -16.81 -8.71
N ILE A 477 5.13 -17.57 -8.50
CA ILE A 477 6.12 -17.29 -7.46
C ILE A 477 7.51 -17.42 -8.05
N LYS A 478 8.28 -16.34 -8.02
CA LYS A 478 9.65 -16.30 -8.53
C LYS A 478 10.54 -15.47 -7.62
N ASN A 479 11.84 -15.73 -7.68
CA ASN A 479 12.83 -14.87 -7.05
C ASN A 479 13.50 -14.01 -8.12
N TYR A 480 13.62 -12.72 -7.86
CA TYR A 480 14.38 -11.79 -8.68
C TYR A 480 15.31 -10.96 -7.80
N ARG A 481 16.62 -11.24 -7.86
CA ARG A 481 17.66 -10.56 -7.07
C ARG A 481 17.27 -10.44 -5.59
N ASN A 482 16.91 -11.58 -4.99
CA ASN A 482 16.48 -11.71 -3.60
C ASN A 482 15.12 -11.08 -3.24
N ILE A 483 14.38 -10.52 -4.20
CA ILE A 483 12.97 -10.13 -4.03
C ILE A 483 12.07 -11.31 -4.42
N THR A 484 11.11 -11.66 -3.56
CA THR A 484 10.10 -12.68 -3.90
C THR A 484 8.94 -12.01 -4.63
N LEU A 485 8.74 -12.40 -5.88
CA LEU A 485 7.63 -11.96 -6.72
C LEU A 485 6.47 -12.93 -6.57
N VAL A 486 5.29 -12.42 -6.26
CA VAL A 486 4.06 -13.19 -6.07
C VAL A 486 2.93 -12.61 -6.90
N CYS A 487 2.23 -13.46 -7.67
CA CYS A 487 0.95 -13.13 -8.27
C CYS A 487 -0.12 -14.02 -7.63
N GLY A 488 -1.14 -13.39 -7.02
CA GLY A 488 -2.12 -14.01 -6.11
C GLY A 488 -3.19 -14.89 -6.75
N SER A 489 -3.11 -15.08 -8.08
CA SER A 489 -4.12 -15.76 -8.88
C SER A 489 -5.49 -15.07 -8.87
N CYS A 490 -6.59 -15.83 -8.77
CA CYS A 490 -7.96 -15.34 -8.65
C CYS A 490 -8.89 -16.40 -8.04
N TRP A 491 -10.11 -15.99 -7.72
CA TRP A 491 -11.22 -16.86 -7.32
C TRP A 491 -12.41 -16.76 -8.27
N GLN A 492 -12.17 -16.33 -9.50
CA GLN A 492 -13.15 -16.25 -10.57
C GLN A 492 -12.84 -17.30 -11.64
N SER A 493 -13.86 -18.03 -12.08
CA SER A 493 -13.75 -18.87 -13.27
C SER A 493 -13.54 -18.02 -14.53
N LYS A 494 -13.10 -18.65 -15.63
CA LYS A 494 -12.85 -17.93 -16.87
C LYS A 494 -14.13 -17.27 -17.38
N THR A 495 -14.12 -15.95 -17.51
CA THR A 495 -15.27 -15.16 -18.00
C THR A 495 -15.30 -15.11 -19.54
N PRO A 496 -16.45 -14.79 -20.15
CA PRO A 496 -16.56 -14.61 -21.60
C PRO A 496 -15.62 -13.53 -22.14
N PHE A 497 -15.38 -12.46 -21.37
CA PHE A 497 -14.41 -11.41 -21.73
C PHE A 497 -12.99 -11.98 -21.79
N GLN A 498 -12.58 -12.70 -20.75
CA GLN A 498 -11.25 -13.34 -20.70
C GLN A 498 -11.05 -14.33 -21.84
N GLU A 499 -12.10 -15.07 -22.22
CA GLU A 499 -12.06 -15.95 -23.38
C GLU A 499 -11.81 -15.19 -24.69
N LYS A 500 -12.53 -14.08 -24.92
CA LYS A 500 -12.37 -13.23 -26.12
C LYS A 500 -10.96 -12.67 -26.28
N VAL A 501 -10.31 -12.30 -25.17
CA VAL A 501 -8.95 -11.74 -25.19
C VAL A 501 -7.85 -12.81 -25.07
N GLY A 502 -8.21 -14.10 -25.10
CA GLY A 502 -7.25 -15.21 -25.02
C GLY A 502 -6.58 -15.36 -23.65
N HIS A 503 -7.17 -14.79 -22.61
CA HIS A 503 -6.70 -14.88 -21.23
C HIS A 503 -7.11 -16.21 -20.61
N ASN A 504 -6.19 -16.88 -19.90
CA ASN A 504 -6.39 -18.22 -19.36
C ASN A 504 -6.10 -18.20 -17.85
N PRO A 505 -7.08 -17.88 -16.98
CA PRO A 505 -6.84 -17.77 -15.55
C PRO A 505 -6.44 -19.10 -14.92
N GLU A 506 -5.87 -19.05 -13.72
CA GLU A 506 -5.50 -20.21 -12.90
C GLU A 506 -6.17 -20.17 -11.52
N PRO A 507 -7.51 -20.20 -11.49
CA PRO A 507 -8.23 -19.85 -10.28
C PRO A 507 -8.02 -20.84 -9.14
N ALA A 508 -8.36 -20.40 -7.92
CA ALA A 508 -8.30 -21.19 -6.70
C ALA A 508 -6.90 -21.75 -6.39
N ARG A 509 -5.86 -20.98 -6.76
CA ARG A 509 -4.47 -21.29 -6.47
C ARG A 509 -3.90 -20.27 -5.50
N VAL A 510 -3.35 -20.74 -4.40
CA VAL A 510 -2.93 -19.91 -3.26
C VAL A 510 -1.42 -20.03 -3.06
N PRO A 511 -0.66 -19.01 -3.46
CA PRO A 511 0.74 -18.86 -3.08
C PRO A 511 0.91 -18.72 -1.57
N ILE A 512 1.85 -19.50 -1.02
CA ILE A 512 2.22 -19.46 0.40
C ILE A 512 3.74 -19.33 0.50
N LEU A 513 4.22 -18.41 1.32
CA LEU A 513 5.64 -18.20 1.60
C LEU A 513 5.95 -18.51 3.06
N ASN A 514 6.92 -19.38 3.29
CA ASN A 514 7.55 -19.55 4.59
C ASN A 514 8.56 -18.40 4.81
N LEU A 515 8.32 -17.57 5.81
CA LEU A 515 9.11 -16.36 6.09
C LEU A 515 10.52 -16.67 6.61
N GLN A 516 10.71 -17.80 7.29
CA GLN A 516 12.02 -18.25 7.80
C GLN A 516 12.90 -18.77 6.67
N THR A 517 12.36 -19.66 5.84
CA THR A 517 13.16 -20.36 4.82
C THR A 517 13.16 -19.67 3.47
N ARG A 518 12.20 -18.76 3.23
CA ARG A 518 11.87 -18.15 1.93
C ARG A 518 11.46 -19.16 0.86
N LYS A 519 11.14 -20.40 1.27
CA LYS A 519 10.55 -21.42 0.40
C LYS A 519 9.06 -21.15 0.21
N PHE A 520 8.57 -21.45 -0.98
CA PHE A 520 7.17 -21.26 -1.32
C PHE A 520 6.47 -22.58 -1.59
N LYS A 521 5.16 -22.56 -1.42
CA LYS A 521 4.23 -23.62 -1.82
C LYS A 521 3.07 -22.99 -2.57
N LEU A 522 2.46 -23.77 -3.44
CA LEU A 522 1.24 -23.40 -4.15
C LEU A 522 0.18 -24.44 -3.81
N LEU A 523 -0.84 -24.02 -3.06
CA LEU A 523 -2.01 -24.88 -2.84
C LEU A 523 -3.02 -24.64 -3.95
N LYS A 524 -3.72 -25.71 -4.33
CA LYS A 524 -4.80 -25.67 -5.30
C LYS A 524 -6.07 -26.19 -4.61
N PHE A 525 -7.15 -25.44 -4.73
CA PHE A 525 -8.48 -25.81 -4.26
C PHE A 525 -9.36 -26.11 -5.47
N GLY A 526 -10.23 -27.11 -5.36
CA GLY A 526 -10.97 -27.65 -6.51
C GLY A 526 -10.17 -28.65 -7.36
N LYS A 527 -10.70 -28.95 -8.55
CA LYS A 527 -10.14 -29.95 -9.49
C LYS A 527 -8.88 -29.46 -10.17
#